data_AF-A0A7V8NL75-F1
#
_entry.id   AF-A0A7V8NL75-F1
#
_cell.length_a   1.000
_cell.length_b   1.000
_cell.length_c   1.000
_cell.angle_alpha   90.00
_cell.angle_beta   90.00
_cell.angle_gamma   90.00
#
_symmetry.space_group_name_H-M   'P 1'
#
loop_
_entity.id
_entity.type
_entity.pdbx_description
1 polymer ?
#
loop_
_entity_poly.entity_id
_entity_poly.type
_entity_poly.pdbx_seq_one_letter_code
_entity_poly.pdbx_strand_id
1 'polypeptide(L)'
;MGLEGNGAQAAETVNPAQIVAVRDFSPDTLRSIASHLEVSTDFEHLVYREAELDAVWSITGFFLAQRPDPAQLAAVSRLHEAAHRAHDLVGEGRPREAAVVLRTFF
;
A
#
# COMPACT_ATOMS: atom_id res chain seq x y z
N MET A 1 0.92 -51.02 1.26
CA MET A 1 2.06 -50.09 1.07
C MET A 1 1.44 -48.82 0.50
N GLY A 2 1.09 -47.88 1.39
CA GLY A 2 0.28 -46.70 1.04
C GLY A 2 1.16 -45.61 0.43
N LEU A 3 0.71 -45.05 -0.69
CA LEU A 3 1.35 -43.91 -1.34
C LEU A 3 1.03 -42.65 -0.53
N GLU A 4 2.09 -42.00 -0.07
CA GLU A 4 2.06 -40.84 0.81
C GLU A 4 1.37 -39.66 0.12
N GLY A 5 0.45 -39.05 0.89
CA GLY A 5 -0.42 -38.00 0.44
C GLY A 5 0.33 -36.68 0.20
N ASN A 6 0.05 -36.11 -0.98
CA ASN A 6 -0.34 -34.72 -1.17
C ASN A 6 0.21 -33.72 -0.13
N GLY A 7 1.45 -33.26 -0.35
CA GLY A 7 1.97 -32.05 0.27
C GLY A 7 1.27 -30.82 -0.28
N ALA A 8 -0.01 -30.64 0.05
CA ALA A 8 -0.64 -29.34 0.00
C ALA A 8 0.11 -28.47 0.99
N GLN A 9 1.00 -27.61 0.47
CA GLN A 9 1.50 -26.46 1.22
C GLN A 9 0.29 -25.83 1.89
N ALA A 10 0.29 -25.83 3.22
CA ALA A 10 -0.76 -25.18 3.99
C ALA A 10 -0.89 -23.77 3.44
N ALA A 11 -2.09 -23.43 2.95
CA ALA A 11 -2.39 -22.08 2.52
C ALA A 11 -1.99 -21.17 3.68
N GLU A 12 -0.94 -20.38 3.47
CA GLU A 12 -0.47 -19.40 4.43
C GLU A 12 -1.68 -18.52 4.71
N THR A 13 -2.18 -18.62 5.94
CA THR A 13 -3.43 -17.97 6.31
C THR A 13 -3.12 -16.49 6.36
N VAL A 14 -3.64 -15.75 5.37
CA VAL A 14 -3.54 -14.28 5.30
C VAL A 14 -3.70 -13.72 6.70
N ASN A 15 -2.64 -13.17 7.26
CA ASN A 15 -2.69 -12.57 8.59
C ASN A 15 -3.25 -11.14 8.44
N PRO A 16 -4.52 -10.88 8.79
CA PRO A 16 -5.12 -9.57 8.56
C PRO A 16 -4.43 -8.46 9.36
N ALA A 17 -3.70 -8.81 10.42
CA ALA A 17 -2.89 -7.86 11.18
C ALA A 17 -1.72 -7.28 10.37
N GLN A 18 -1.35 -7.91 9.24
CA GLN A 18 -0.33 -7.41 8.34
C GLN A 18 -0.88 -6.47 7.26
N ILE A 19 -2.18 -6.18 7.23
CA ILE A 19 -2.82 -5.30 6.24
C ILE A 19 -3.39 -4.06 6.95
N VAL A 20 -3.06 -2.88 6.42
CA VAL A 20 -3.68 -1.62 6.78
C VAL A 20 -5.04 -1.54 6.10
N ALA A 21 -6.12 -1.45 6.89
CA ALA A 21 -7.44 -1.18 6.35
C ALA A 21 -7.54 0.29 5.91
N VAL A 22 -7.15 0.58 4.67
CA VAL A 22 -7.13 1.95 4.13
C VAL A 22 -8.55 2.48 3.93
N ARG A 23 -8.93 3.48 4.72
CA ARG A 23 -10.23 4.17 4.66
C ARG A 23 -10.12 5.68 4.42
N ASP A 24 -8.92 6.21 4.55
CA ASP A 24 -8.58 7.61 4.35
C ASP A 24 -7.11 7.72 3.89
N PHE A 25 -6.64 8.94 3.71
CA PHE A 25 -5.25 9.26 3.40
C PHE A 25 -4.61 10.13 4.50
N SER A 26 -5.02 9.91 5.76
CA SER A 26 -4.48 10.64 6.90
C SER A 26 -2.98 10.32 7.12
N PRO A 27 -2.22 11.23 7.77
CA PRO A 27 -0.82 10.97 8.12
C PRO A 27 -0.59 9.66 8.88
N ASP A 28 -1.54 9.24 9.72
CA ASP A 28 -1.43 8.00 10.49
C ASP A 28 -1.59 6.76 9.61
N THR A 29 -2.54 6.78 8.66
CA THR A 29 -2.69 5.75 7.63
C THR A 29 -1.41 5.65 6.79
N LEU A 30 -0.88 6.78 6.30
CA LEU A 30 0.33 6.82 5.48
C LEU A 30 1.56 6.31 6.25
N ARG A 31 1.69 6.66 7.54
CA ARG A 31 2.79 6.16 8.40
C ARG A 31 2.70 4.66 8.63
N SER A 32 1.49 4.12 8.76
CA SER A 32 1.26 2.69 8.94
C SER A 32 1.71 1.91 7.68
N ILE A 33 1.29 2.39 6.49
CA ILE A 33 1.71 1.81 5.20
C ILE A 33 3.23 1.92 5.03
N ALA A 34 3.83 3.08 5.33
CA ALA A 34 5.28 3.26 5.23
C ALA A 34 6.06 2.31 6.15
N SER A 35 5.59 2.10 7.38
CA SER A 35 6.21 1.17 8.33
C SER A 35 6.16 -0.28 7.82
N HIS A 36 5.02 -0.65 7.23
CA HIS A 36 4.83 -1.95 6.59
C HIS A 36 5.73 -2.15 5.36
N LEU A 37 5.86 -1.13 4.51
CA LEU A 37 6.76 -1.14 3.35
C LEU A 37 8.22 -1.38 3.75
N GLU A 38 8.68 -0.82 4.87
CA GLU A 38 10.06 -0.94 5.33
C GLU A 38 10.47 -2.36 5.71
N VAL A 39 9.53 -3.13 6.24
CA VAL A 39 9.74 -4.50 6.71
C VAL A 39 9.28 -5.57 5.72
N SER A 40 8.70 -5.16 4.58
CA SER A 40 8.20 -6.10 3.55
C SER A 40 9.34 -6.73 2.78
N THR A 41 9.49 -8.06 2.91
CA THR A 41 10.53 -8.85 2.21
C THR A 41 9.98 -9.94 1.29
N ASP A 42 8.73 -10.34 1.50
CA ASP A 42 8.15 -11.52 0.87
C ASP A 42 7.14 -11.09 -0.19
N PHE A 43 6.95 -11.92 -1.21
CA PHE A 43 6.05 -11.61 -2.32
C PHE A 43 4.63 -11.28 -1.84
N GLU A 44 4.10 -12.04 -0.88
CA GLU A 44 2.77 -11.80 -0.31
C GLU A 44 2.68 -10.43 0.38
N HIS A 45 3.74 -10.01 1.08
CA HIS A 45 3.80 -8.65 1.63
C HIS A 45 3.68 -7.61 0.51
N LEU A 46 4.40 -7.77 -0.60
CA LEU A 46 4.35 -6.83 -1.72
C LEU A 46 2.94 -6.73 -2.32
N VAL A 47 2.23 -7.85 -2.48
CA VAL A 47 0.83 -7.86 -2.95
C VAL A 47 -0.07 -7.03 -2.02
N TYR A 48 0.11 -7.15 -0.70
CA TYR A 48 -0.64 -6.32 0.27
C TYR A 48 -0.27 -4.84 0.18
N ARG A 49 1.01 -4.54 0.00
CA ARG A 49 1.47 -3.16 -0.14
C ARG A 49 0.95 -2.50 -1.41
N GLU A 50 0.89 -3.22 -2.53
CA GLU A 50 0.26 -2.73 -3.77
C GLU A 50 -1.21 -2.37 -3.53
N ALA A 51 -1.99 -3.28 -2.92
CA ALA A 51 -3.41 -3.04 -2.65
C ALA A 51 -3.66 -1.84 -1.74
N GLU A 52 -2.81 -1.64 -0.72
CA GLU A 52 -2.91 -0.47 0.17
C GLU A 52 -2.61 0.85 -0.56
N LEU A 53 -1.57 0.86 -1.40
CA LEU A 53 -1.19 2.03 -2.18
C LEU A 53 -2.23 2.36 -3.26
N ASP A 54 -2.80 1.34 -3.90
CA ASP A 54 -3.90 1.48 -4.86
C ASP A 54 -5.18 2.03 -4.20
N ALA A 55 -5.46 1.63 -2.95
CA ALA A 55 -6.54 2.21 -2.17
C ALA A 55 -6.31 3.70 -1.87
N VAL A 56 -5.08 4.10 -1.46
CA VAL A 56 -4.74 5.53 -1.28
C VAL A 56 -4.88 6.31 -2.59
N TRP A 57 -4.39 5.75 -3.70
CA TRP A 57 -4.51 6.35 -5.03
C TRP A 57 -5.97 6.55 -5.43
N SER A 58 -6.81 5.53 -5.23
CA SER A 58 -8.25 5.58 -5.50
C SER A 58 -8.97 6.64 -4.67
N ILE A 59 -8.76 6.65 -3.34
CA ILE A 59 -9.43 7.62 -2.45
C ILE A 59 -9.02 9.06 -2.78
N THR A 60 -7.73 9.30 -3.03
CA THR A 60 -7.26 10.63 -3.44
C THR A 60 -7.82 11.02 -4.81
N GLY A 61 -7.93 10.09 -5.75
CA GLY A 61 -8.59 10.31 -7.04
C GLY A 61 -10.06 10.72 -6.90
N PHE A 62 -10.83 10.01 -6.06
CA PHE A 62 -12.22 10.37 -5.75
C PHE A 62 -12.35 11.74 -5.08
N PHE A 63 -11.41 12.08 -4.19
CA PHE A 63 -11.38 13.39 -3.55
C PHE A 63 -11.15 14.51 -4.57
N LEU A 64 -10.16 14.34 -5.47
CA LEU A 64 -9.84 15.32 -6.50
C LEU A 64 -10.99 15.52 -7.50
N ALA A 65 -11.71 14.44 -7.83
CA ALA A 65 -12.88 14.49 -8.70
C ALA A 65 -14.04 15.34 -8.13
N GLN A 66 -14.11 15.50 -6.80
CA GLN A 66 -15.15 16.30 -6.13
C GLN A 66 -14.91 17.83 -6.18
N ARG A 67 -13.83 18.28 -6.85
CA ARG A 67 -13.43 19.70 -6.97
C ARG A 67 -13.28 20.38 -5.59
N PRO A 68 -12.33 19.91 -4.76
CA PRO A 68 -12.08 20.47 -3.44
C PRO A 68 -11.54 21.90 -3.53
N ASP A 69 -11.47 22.57 -2.38
CA ASP A 69 -10.88 23.90 -2.28
C ASP A 69 -9.44 23.93 -2.86
N PRO A 70 -9.02 25.02 -3.53
CA PRO A 70 -7.70 25.10 -4.17
C PRO A 70 -6.53 24.80 -3.23
N ALA A 71 -6.66 25.13 -1.95
CA ALA A 71 -5.64 24.86 -0.93
C ALA A 71 -5.45 23.35 -0.68
N GLN A 72 -6.53 22.57 -0.71
CA GLN A 72 -6.48 21.12 -0.53
C GLN A 72 -6.07 20.41 -1.82
N LEU A 73 -6.45 20.96 -2.97
CA LEU A 73 -6.16 20.41 -4.30
C LEU A 73 -4.67 20.13 -4.49
N ALA A 74 -3.79 21.12 -4.25
CA ALA A 74 -2.36 20.96 -4.49
C ALA A 74 -1.70 19.91 -3.58
N ALA A 75 -2.14 19.80 -2.33
CA ALA A 75 -1.62 18.80 -1.39
C ALA A 75 -2.07 17.39 -1.80
N VAL A 76 -3.36 17.20 -2.10
CA VAL A 76 -3.92 15.89 -2.46
C VAL A 76 -3.46 15.44 -3.84
N SER A 77 -3.28 16.34 -4.82
CA SER A 77 -2.71 15.99 -6.11
C SER A 77 -1.28 15.46 -5.97
N ARG A 78 -0.45 16.07 -5.13
CA ARG A 78 0.90 15.55 -4.87
C ARG A 78 0.86 14.17 -4.22
N LEU A 79 -0.05 13.95 -3.29
CA LEU A 79 -0.22 12.64 -2.65
C LEU A 79 -0.72 11.57 -3.63
N HIS A 80 -1.65 11.93 -4.51
CA HIS A 80 -2.17 11.04 -5.54
C HIS A 80 -1.05 10.51 -6.45
N GLU A 81 -0.23 11.41 -6.99
CA GLU A 81 0.94 11.05 -7.80
C GLU A 81 1.96 10.23 -7.01
N ALA A 82 2.19 10.59 -5.75
CA ALA A 82 3.11 9.86 -4.88
C ALA A 82 2.62 8.43 -4.57
N ALA A 83 1.32 8.23 -4.37
CA ALA A 83 0.73 6.91 -4.14
C ALA A 83 0.88 6.01 -5.37
N HIS A 84 0.60 6.53 -6.57
CA HIS A 84 0.81 5.80 -7.83
C HIS A 84 2.29 5.44 -8.03
N ARG A 85 3.20 6.40 -7.82
CA ARG A 85 4.64 6.14 -7.91
C ARG A 85 5.12 5.10 -6.89
N ALA A 86 4.63 5.18 -5.66
CA ALA A 86 4.96 4.22 -4.63
C ALA A 86 4.45 2.82 -5.01
N HIS A 87 3.25 2.71 -5.59
CA HIS A 87 2.70 1.47 -6.12
C HIS A 87 3.62 0.85 -7.18
N ASP A 88 4.06 1.64 -8.17
CA ASP A 88 4.98 1.16 -9.22
C ASP A 88 6.30 0.65 -8.62
N LEU A 89 6.86 1.36 -7.63
CA LEU A 89 8.07 0.92 -6.92
C LEU A 89 7.88 -0.42 -6.18
N VAL A 90 6.70 -0.67 -5.61
CA VAL A 90 6.40 -1.98 -4.99
C VAL A 90 6.35 -3.07 -6.05
N GLY A 91 5.70 -2.83 -7.20
CA GLY A 91 5.66 -3.77 -8.32
C GLY A 91 7.03 -4.08 -8.92
N GLU A 92 7.99 -3.15 -8.80
CA GLU A 92 9.41 -3.35 -9.13
C GLU A 92 10.23 -4.06 -8.04
N GLY A 93 9.62 -4.44 -6.92
CA GLY A 93 10.31 -5.06 -5.78
C GLY A 93 11.13 -4.10 -4.93
N ARG A 94 10.77 -2.79 -4.91
CA ARG A 94 11.49 -1.71 -4.21
C ARG A 94 10.65 -1.08 -3.09
N PRO A 95 10.10 -1.86 -2.14
CA PRO A 95 9.15 -1.34 -1.14
C PRO A 95 9.78 -0.29 -0.19
N ARG A 96 11.09 -0.39 0.10
CA ARG A 96 11.77 0.63 0.92
C ARG A 96 11.84 1.99 0.25
N GLU A 97 11.95 2.02 -1.08
CA GLU A 97 11.93 3.29 -1.82
C GLU A 97 10.52 3.87 -1.88
N ALA A 98 9.50 3.02 -2.01
CA ALA A 98 8.10 3.42 -1.85
C ALA A 98 7.84 4.04 -0.46
N ALA A 99 8.42 3.50 0.61
CA ALA A 99 8.31 4.08 1.95
C ALA A 99 8.89 5.50 2.03
N VAL A 100 10.05 5.73 1.38
CA VAL A 100 10.68 7.08 1.30
C VAL A 100 9.75 8.07 0.61
N VAL A 101 9.03 7.66 -0.43
CA VAL A 101 8.05 8.51 -1.12
C VAL A 101 6.94 8.95 -0.16
N LEU A 102 6.34 8.01 0.59
CA LEU A 102 5.25 8.31 1.52
C LEU A 102 5.69 9.22 2.68
N ARG A 103 6.92 9.05 3.18
CA ARG A 103 7.50 9.86 4.27
C ARG A 103 7.58 11.35 3.97
N THR A 104 7.41 11.78 2.72
CA THR A 104 7.38 13.22 2.39
C THR A 104 6.09 13.92 2.82
N PHE A 105 5.09 13.19 3.31
CA PHE A 105 3.76 13.69 3.66
C PHE A 105 3.47 13.71 5.17
N PHE A 106 4.42 13.33 6.03
CA PHE A 106 4.25 13.32 7.49
C PHE A 106 5.56 13.42 8.28
#